data_AF-A0A510JE10-F1
#
_entry.id   AF-A0A510JE10-F1
#
_cell.length_a   1.000
_cell.length_b   1.000
_cell.length_c   1.000
_cell.angle_alpha   90.00
_cell.angle_beta   90.00
_cell.angle_gamma   90.00
#
_symmetry.space_group_name_H-M   'P 1'
#
loop_
_entity.id
_entity.type
_entity.pdbx_description
1 polymer ?
#
loop_
_entity_poly.entity_id
_entity_poly.type
_entity_poly.pdbx_seq_one_letter_code
_entity_poly.pdbx_strand_id
1 'polypeptide(L)' 'MKKLFLIVILALTTVSCGLLDPKLWDEARERREERGRTCYRRYDGTVYCEDRDGNRVY' A
#
# COMPACT_ATOMS: atom_id res chain seq x y z
N MET A 1 0.27 8.60 -33.90
CA MET A 1 0.11 7.12 -33.84
C MET A 1 1.01 6.48 -32.78
N LYS A 2 2.36 6.56 -32.84
CA LYS A 2 3.26 5.89 -31.86
C LYS A 2 3.04 6.27 -30.38
N LYS A 3 2.66 7.52 -30.09
CA LYS A 3 2.43 7.99 -28.71
C LYS A 3 1.21 7.36 -28.04
N LEU A 4 0.16 7.04 -28.81
CA LEU A 4 -1.07 6.41 -28.30
C LEU A 4 -0.82 4.99 -27.81
N PHE A 5 0.00 4.21 -28.53
CA PHE A 5 0.34 2.85 -28.12
C PHE A 5 1.06 2.81 -26.77
N LEU A 6 1.98 3.76 -26.51
CA LEU A 6 2.66 3.85 -25.22
C LEU A 6 1.69 4.17 -24.07
N ILE A 7 0.74 5.07 -24.31
CA ILE A 7 -0.28 5.43 -23.31
C ILE A 7 -1.18 4.22 -23.01
N VAL A 8 -1.61 3.49 -24.04
CA VAL A 8 -2.44 2.29 -23.87
C VAL A 8 -1.71 1.20 -23.10
N ILE A 9 -0.43 0.95 -23.40
CA ILE A 9 0.38 -0.03 -22.67
C ILE A 9 0.52 0.38 -21.20
N LEU A 10 0.80 1.66 -20.92
CA LEU A 10 0.90 2.17 -19.55
C LEU A 10 -0.43 2.07 -18.78
N ALA A 11 -1.54 2.32 -19.45
CA ALA A 11 -2.86 2.15 -18.86
C ALA A 11 -3.16 0.68 -18.53
N LEU A 12 -2.83 -0.24 -19.44
CA LEU A 12 -3.03 -1.68 -19.22
C LEU A 12 -2.17 -2.22 -18.07
N THR A 13 -0.90 -1.80 -17.98
CA THR A 13 -0.01 -2.25 -16.89
C THR A 13 -0.47 -1.75 -15.52
N THR A 14 -0.90 -0.49 -15.43
CA THR A 14 -1.40 0.09 -14.16
C THR A 14 -2.72 -0.53 -13.69
N VAL A 15 -3.62 -0.86 -14.62
CA VAL A 15 -4.86 -1.59 -14.31
C VAL A 15 -4.56 -3.04 -13.92
N SER A 16 -3.64 -3.73 -14.60
CA SER A 16 -3.27 -5.12 -14.26
C SER A 16 -2.56 -5.25 -12.90
N CYS A 17 -1.84 -4.22 -12.47
CA CYS A 17 -1.16 -4.20 -11.17
C CYS A 17 -2.11 -3.83 -10.01
N GLY A 18 -3.40 -3.61 -10.29
CA GLY A 18 -4.35 -3.13 -9.29
C GLY A 18 -4.02 -1.74 -8.74
N LEU A 19 -3.10 -1.00 -9.38
CA LEU A 19 -2.67 0.33 -8.92
C LEU A 19 -3.88 1.28 -8.85
N LEU A 20 -4.81 1.13 -9.79
CA LEU A 20 -6.03 1.92 -9.90
C LEU A 20 -7.27 1.21 -9.35
N ASP A 21 -7.14 0.07 -8.66
CA ASP A 21 -8.26 -0.68 -8.10
C ASP A 21 -8.58 -0.20 -6.67
N PRO A 22 -9.63 0.61 -6.44
CA PRO A 22 -9.93 1.18 -5.14
C PRO A 22 -10.26 0.12 -4.10
N LYS A 23 -10.86 -1.01 -4.50
CA LYS A 23 -11.24 -2.09 -3.57
C LYS A 23 -10.00 -2.75 -2.98
N LEU A 24 -8.98 -2.96 -3.79
CA LEU A 24 -7.71 -3.54 -3.34
C LEU A 24 -7.03 -2.67 -2.27
N TRP A 25 -7.10 -1.35 -2.43
CA TRP A 25 -6.58 -0.39 -1.46
C TRP A 25 -7.40 -0.32 -0.19
N ASP A 26 -8.73 -0.39 -0.30
CA ASP A 26 -9.64 -0.40 0.84
C ASP A 26 -9.44 -1.66 1.68
N GLU A 27 -9.37 -2.85 1.08
CA GLU A 27 -9.05 -4.10 1.80
C GLU A 27 -7.66 -4.06 2.44
N ALA A 28 -6.68 -3.45 1.78
CA ALA A 28 -5.34 -3.29 2.35
C ALA A 28 -5.30 -2.28 3.51
N ARG A 29 -6.21 -1.29 3.51
CA ARG A 29 -6.40 -0.36 4.63
C ARG A 29 -7.13 -1.07 5.77
N GLU A 30 -8.22 -1.77 5.48
CA GLU A 30 -8.99 -2.57 6.44
C GLU A 30 -8.09 -3.61 7.12
N ARG A 31 -7.32 -4.40 6.37
CA ARG A 31 -6.35 -5.36 6.95
C ARG A 31 -5.27 -4.71 7.82
N ARG A 32 -4.95 -3.43 7.61
CA ARG A 32 -4.02 -2.69 8.47
C ARG A 32 -4.73 -2.22 9.74
N GLU A 33 -5.96 -1.72 9.62
CA GLU A 33 -6.80 -1.32 10.74
C GLU A 33 -7.19 -2.51 11.63
N GLU A 34 -7.56 -3.65 11.04
CA GLU A 34 -7.91 -4.91 11.73
C GLU A 34 -6.77 -5.47 12.55
N ARG A 35 -5.53 -5.42 12.05
CA ARG A 35 -4.34 -5.84 12.83
C ARG A 35 -4.12 -4.99 14.07
N GLY A 36 -4.79 -3.85 14.16
CA GLY A 36 -4.72 -2.95 15.30
C GLY A 36 -3.31 -2.48 15.61
N ARG A 37 -2.43 -2.44 14.60
CA ARG A 37 -1.03 -2.04 14.78
C ARG A 37 -0.53 -1.19 13.63
N THR A 38 0.20 -0.13 13.97
CA THR A 38 0.89 0.76 13.03
C THR A 38 2.38 0.53 13.15
N CYS A 39 3.06 0.30 12.02
CA CYS A 39 4.50 0.09 12.02
C CYS A 39 5.22 1.30 11.44
N TYR A 40 6.23 1.78 12.17
CA TYR A 40 7.06 2.91 11.82
C TYR A 40 8.47 2.45 11.51
N ARG A 41 9.11 3.09 10.52
CA ARG A 41 10.52 2.86 10.18
C ARG A 41 11.32 4.10 10.59
N ARG A 42 12.37 3.88 11.37
CA ARG A 42 13.33 4.92 11.77
C ARG A 42 14.38 5.16 10.69
N TYR A 43 15.11 6.27 10.80
CA TYR A 43 16.17 6.65 9.86
C TYR A 43 17.33 5.63 9.82
N ASP A 44 17.54 4.91 10.91
CA ASP A 44 18.56 3.86 11.08
C ASP A 44 18.13 2.51 10.48
N GLY A 45 16.93 2.41 9.90
CA GLY A 45 16.38 1.20 9.30
C GLY A 45 15.60 0.31 10.27
N THR A 46 15.58 0.62 11.58
CA THR A 46 14.84 -0.14 12.58
C THR A 46 13.34 0.03 12.37
N VAL A 47 12.61 -1.08 12.30
CA VAL A 47 11.14 -1.10 12.24
C VAL A 47 10.59 -1.45 13.62
N TYR A 48 9.64 -0.66 14.11
CA TYR A 48 8.88 -0.96 15.32
C TYR A 48 7.39 -0.80 15.02
N CYS A 49 6.57 -1.62 15.66
CA CYS A 49 5.12 -1.54 15.53
C CYS A 49 4.51 -1.15 16.86
N GLU A 50 3.46 -0.35 16.82
CA GLU A 50 2.66 0.05 17.98
C GLU A 50 1.24 -0.44 17.79
N ASP A 51 0.59 -0.89 18.86
CA ASP A 51 -0.84 -1.23 18.85
C ASP A 51 -1.71 0.03 18.82
N ARG A 52 -3.04 -0.12 18.92
CA ARG A 52 -3.99 1.01 18.95
C ARG A 52 -3.82 1.92 20.17
N ASP A 53 -3.26 1.40 21.26
CA ASP A 53 -3.06 2.11 22.53
C ASP A 53 -1.65 2.73 22.62
N GLY A 54 -0.82 2.55 21.59
CA GLY A 54 0.56 3.06 21.53
C GLY A 54 1.59 2.15 22.19
N ASN A 55 1.24 0.92 22.57
CA ASN A 55 2.20 -0.04 23.11
C ASN A 55 3.00 -0.70 21.98
N ARG A 56 4.30 -0.86 22.18
CA ARG A 56 5.14 -1.57 21.20
C ARG A 56 4.79 -3.05 21.12
N VAL A 57 4.47 -3.51 19.92
CA VAL A 57 4.29 -4.92 19.55
C VAL A 57 5.53 -5.41 18.81
N TYR A 58 6.13 -6.50 19.32
CA TYR A 58 7.33 -7.16 18.79
C TYR A 58 6.99 -8.28 17.81
#